data_AF-W3AMT8-F1
#
_entry.id   AF-W3AMT8-F1
#
_cell.length_a   1.000
_cell.length_b   1.000
_cell.length_c   1.000
_cell.angle_alpha   90.00
_cell.angle_beta   90.00
_cell.angle_gamma   90.00
#
_symmetry.space_group_name_H-M   'P 1'
#
loop_
_entity.id
_entity.type
_entity.pdbx_description
1 polymer ?
#
loop_
_entity_poly.entity_id
_entity_poly.type
_entity_poly.pdbx_seq_one_letter_code
_entity_poly.pdbx_strand_id
1 'polypeptide(L)'
;MKKIGLLAVTLSFCIGISVTGMADTRYYVSSEDDLQKIIDNCNDSSANRVEIYMEAGTYGPFNAVSDMNMEPRYIDFIGMGMVIVESDDGRYDFPAASLRLDGKVEGISFTATHKNGEIPPDDDGAYAVHADYGSQHTEFNNCSFLSYQTASVGMGLTHDSEVTFNNCQFMNRADESSKRWQDGALYVHTDVHDVNITGARLNLNDCSFYFPIGAHGSVVTEELNGASIEINYS
;
A
#
# COMPACT_ATOMS: atom_id res chain seq x y z
N MET A 1 45.10 -66.33 17.32
CA MET A 1 45.72 -65.61 16.19
C MET A 1 44.67 -64.74 15.53
N LYS A 2 44.94 -63.44 15.47
CA LYS A 2 44.05 -62.37 14.99
C LYS A 2 43.73 -62.56 13.49
N LYS A 3 42.45 -62.40 13.11
CA LYS A 3 42.05 -62.04 11.74
C LYS A 3 41.45 -60.65 11.76
N ILE A 4 41.99 -59.82 10.86
CA ILE A 4 41.61 -58.44 10.56
C ILE A 4 40.32 -58.48 9.74
N GLY A 5 39.35 -57.64 10.10
CA GLY A 5 38.09 -57.45 9.37
C GLY A 5 37.86 -55.98 9.13
N LEU A 6 37.52 -55.67 7.88
CA LEU A 6 37.62 -54.40 7.17
C LEU A 6 36.52 -53.40 7.56
N LEU A 7 36.84 -52.12 7.39
CA LEU A 7 36.00 -50.92 7.49
C LEU A 7 34.73 -51.01 6.60
N ALA A 8 33.59 -50.57 7.13
CA ALA A 8 32.48 -50.05 6.33
C ALA A 8 31.88 -48.84 7.06
N VAL A 9 32.33 -47.66 6.66
CA VAL A 9 31.72 -46.37 7.01
C VAL A 9 30.43 -46.28 6.20
N THR A 10 29.30 -46.31 6.87
CA THR A 10 28.03 -45.87 6.29
C THR A 10 27.81 -44.43 6.75
N LEU A 11 28.17 -43.49 5.87
CA LEU A 11 27.71 -42.11 5.96
C LEU A 11 26.20 -42.14 5.67
N SER A 12 25.39 -42.02 6.72
CA SER A 12 23.96 -41.76 6.56
C SER A 12 23.81 -40.27 6.26
N PHE A 13 23.71 -39.94 4.98
CA PHE A 13 23.21 -38.65 4.52
C PHE A 13 21.71 -38.59 4.85
N CYS A 14 21.38 -38.13 6.05
CA CYS A 14 20.03 -37.59 6.30
C CYS A 14 19.96 -36.26 5.57
N ILE A 15 19.50 -36.29 4.31
CA ILE A 15 19.00 -35.12 3.61
C ILE A 15 17.73 -34.73 4.38
N GLY A 16 17.89 -33.88 5.39
CA GLY A 16 16.80 -33.18 6.03
C GLY A 16 16.22 -32.22 5.02
N ILE A 17 15.27 -32.68 4.22
CA ILE A 17 14.34 -31.78 3.54
C ILE A 17 13.45 -31.24 4.65
N SER A 18 13.86 -30.14 5.27
CA SER A 18 12.93 -29.34 6.06
C SER A 18 12.00 -28.67 5.06
N VAL A 19 10.88 -29.33 4.77
CA VAL A 19 9.71 -28.62 4.25
C VAL A 19 9.18 -27.83 5.44
N THR A 20 9.75 -26.65 5.68
CA THR A 20 9.11 -25.64 6.52
C THR A 20 7.93 -25.13 5.71
N GLY A 21 6.79 -25.82 5.80
CA GLY A 21 5.52 -25.19 5.49
C GLY A 21 5.39 -24.02 6.45
N MET A 22 5.68 -22.81 5.97
CA MET A 22 5.54 -21.60 6.78
C MET A 22 4.04 -21.30 6.80
N ALA A 23 3.49 -21.25 8.02
CA ALA A 23 2.09 -20.93 8.21
C ALA A 23 1.94 -19.41 8.05
N ASP A 24 1.09 -18.98 7.12
CA ASP A 24 0.66 -17.59 7.02
C ASP A 24 0.14 -17.15 8.39
N THR A 25 0.72 -16.07 8.92
CA THR A 25 0.30 -15.53 10.23
C THR A 25 -0.97 -14.73 10.03
N ARG A 26 -2.02 -15.02 10.82
CA ARG A 26 -3.32 -14.36 10.70
C ARG A 26 -3.68 -13.59 11.96
N TYR A 27 -4.13 -12.36 11.77
CA TYR A 27 -4.75 -11.53 12.81
C TYR A 27 -6.20 -11.25 12.43
N TYR A 28 -7.08 -11.26 13.43
CA TYR A 28 -8.46 -10.77 13.33
C TYR A 28 -8.54 -9.58 14.28
N VAL A 29 -8.88 -8.41 13.75
CA VAL A 29 -8.79 -7.14 14.49
C VAL A 29 -10.10 -6.39 14.38
N SER A 30 -10.52 -5.79 15.48
CA SER A 30 -11.64 -4.85 15.59
C SER A 30 -11.13 -3.41 15.62
N SER A 31 -12.03 -2.42 15.47
CA SER A 31 -11.66 -1.00 15.56
C SER A 31 -11.16 -0.55 16.93
N GLU A 32 -11.35 -1.37 17.97
CA GLU A 32 -10.86 -1.11 19.32
C GLU A 32 -9.42 -1.63 19.53
N ASP A 33 -8.91 -2.44 18.60
CA ASP A 33 -7.55 -2.95 18.67
C ASP A 33 -6.53 -1.91 18.22
N ASP A 34 -5.34 -1.95 18.83
CA ASP A 34 -4.20 -1.14 18.43
C ASP A 34 -3.57 -1.73 17.15
N LEU A 35 -4.18 -1.39 16.01
CA LEU A 35 -3.77 -1.87 14.69
C LEU A 35 -2.32 -1.51 14.38
N GLN A 36 -1.87 -0.30 14.72
CA GLN A 36 -0.49 0.11 14.49
C GLN A 36 0.48 -0.79 15.24
N LYS A 37 0.20 -1.11 16.51
CA LYS A 37 1.04 -2.03 17.28
C LYS A 37 1.07 -3.44 16.69
N ILE A 38 -0.02 -3.92 16.12
CA ILE A 38 -0.04 -5.23 15.43
C ILE A 38 0.87 -5.17 14.21
N ILE A 39 0.77 -4.11 13.40
CA ILE A 39 1.63 -3.88 12.24
C ILE A 39 3.10 -3.79 12.68
N ASP A 40 3.43 -3.04 13.72
CA ASP A 40 4.82 -2.85 14.18
C ASP A 40 5.48 -4.14 14.68
N ASN A 41 4.68 -5.07 15.21
CA ASN A 41 5.18 -6.29 15.85
C ASN A 41 4.94 -7.55 15.02
N CYS A 42 4.21 -7.48 13.91
CA CYS A 42 4.03 -8.64 13.05
C CYS A 42 5.36 -8.96 12.37
N ASN A 43 5.79 -10.22 12.46
CA ASN A 43 7.06 -10.68 11.89
C ASN A 43 6.87 -11.02 10.40
N ASP A 44 6.40 -10.06 9.59
CA ASP A 44 6.22 -10.26 8.15
C ASP A 44 7.55 -10.34 7.42
N SER A 45 7.58 -11.16 6.37
CA SER A 45 8.73 -11.30 5.46
C SER A 45 8.28 -12.01 4.18
N SER A 46 9.14 -12.05 3.16
CA SER A 46 8.90 -12.83 1.94
C SER A 46 8.61 -14.31 2.20
N ALA A 47 9.01 -14.83 3.36
CA ALA A 47 8.77 -16.20 3.78
C ALA A 47 7.58 -16.35 4.74
N ASN A 48 7.10 -15.26 5.34
CA ASN A 48 5.95 -15.22 6.25
C ASN A 48 5.04 -14.05 5.89
N ARG A 49 4.07 -14.30 5.01
CA ARG A 49 3.02 -13.33 4.70
C ARG A 49 2.07 -13.23 5.88
N VAL A 50 1.77 -12.01 6.29
CA VAL A 50 0.84 -11.73 7.39
C VAL A 50 -0.49 -11.28 6.80
N GLU A 51 -1.59 -11.94 7.18
CA GLU A 51 -2.94 -11.50 6.81
C GLU A 51 -3.61 -10.85 8.03
N ILE A 52 -4.07 -9.61 7.88
CA ILE A 52 -4.81 -8.85 8.88
C ILE A 52 -6.25 -8.72 8.38
N TYR A 53 -7.15 -9.47 9.01
CA TYR A 53 -8.58 -9.44 8.77
C TYR A 53 -9.22 -8.38 9.67
N MET A 54 -9.74 -7.31 9.08
CA MET A 54 -10.32 -6.16 9.77
C MET A 54 -11.84 -6.31 9.84
N GLU A 55 -12.39 -6.44 11.05
CA GLU A 55 -13.83 -6.45 11.26
C GLU A 55 -14.46 -5.10 10.87
N ALA A 56 -15.77 -5.10 10.59
CA ALA A 56 -16.49 -3.87 10.27
C ALA A 56 -16.35 -2.83 11.39
N GLY A 57 -15.98 -1.60 11.03
CA GLY A 57 -15.69 -0.54 11.99
C GLY A 57 -14.93 0.63 11.37
N THR A 58 -14.66 1.64 12.18
CA THR A 58 -13.83 2.80 11.80
C THR A 58 -12.54 2.77 12.59
N TYR A 59 -11.43 2.66 11.86
CA TYR A 59 -10.07 2.61 12.39
C TYR A 59 -9.41 3.99 12.27
N GLY A 60 -8.54 4.30 13.24
CA GLY A 60 -7.65 5.43 13.13
C GLY A 60 -6.58 5.22 12.05
N PRO A 61 -5.82 6.29 11.72
CA PRO A 61 -4.78 6.20 10.70
C PRO A 61 -3.65 5.26 11.11
N PHE A 62 -3.02 4.63 10.13
CA PHE A 62 -1.89 3.73 10.36
C PHE A 62 -0.80 3.82 9.28
N ASN A 63 0.38 3.32 9.61
CA ASN A 63 1.52 3.24 8.73
C ASN A 63 1.96 1.78 8.60
N ALA A 64 1.92 1.25 7.37
CA ALA A 64 2.48 -0.04 7.00
C ALA A 64 3.60 0.19 5.98
N VAL A 65 4.66 0.85 6.46
CA VAL A 65 5.84 1.21 5.68
C VAL A 65 7.09 0.58 6.29
N SER A 66 8.10 0.37 5.45
CA SER A 66 9.46 0.02 5.84
C SER A 66 10.42 1.03 5.20
N ASP A 67 11.59 1.22 5.81
CA ASP A 67 12.66 2.07 5.22
C ASP A 67 12.94 1.68 3.78
N MET A 68 13.17 2.65 2.89
CA MET A 68 13.45 2.42 1.46
C MET A 68 14.62 1.46 1.19
N ASN A 69 15.55 1.34 2.14
CA ASN A 69 16.69 0.42 2.07
C ASN A 69 16.37 -1.02 2.55
N MET A 70 15.15 -1.25 3.01
CA MET A 70 14.62 -2.56 3.41
C MET A 70 13.55 -3.02 2.42
N GLU A 71 13.24 -4.31 2.47
CA GLU A 71 12.12 -4.90 1.73
C GLU A 71 10.78 -4.24 2.12
N PRO A 72 9.80 -4.17 1.21
CA PRO A 72 8.44 -3.74 1.53
C PRO A 72 7.80 -4.66 2.59
N ARG A 73 6.67 -4.23 3.16
CA ARG A 73 5.93 -5.04 4.13
C ARG A 73 5.16 -6.15 3.43
N TYR A 74 5.26 -7.38 3.91
CA TYR A 74 4.57 -8.55 3.35
C TYR A 74 3.24 -8.79 4.09
N ILE A 75 2.37 -7.78 4.04
CA ILE A 75 1.12 -7.73 4.79
C ILE A 75 -0.05 -7.60 3.82
N ASP A 76 -1.08 -8.41 4.07
CA ASP A 76 -2.38 -8.30 3.44
C ASP A 76 -3.39 -7.69 4.42
N PHE A 77 -4.15 -6.67 4.01
CA PHE A 77 -5.26 -6.09 4.76
C PHE A 77 -6.60 -6.48 4.11
N ILE A 78 -7.47 -7.15 4.86
CA ILE A 78 -8.70 -7.74 4.32
C ILE A 78 -9.89 -7.26 5.15
N GLY A 79 -10.75 -6.43 4.57
CA GLY A 79 -11.98 -5.96 5.19
C GLY A 79 -13.06 -7.05 5.27
N MET A 80 -13.59 -7.27 6.47
CA MET A 80 -14.67 -8.21 6.76
C MET A 80 -16.01 -7.48 6.94
N GLY A 81 -16.40 -6.69 5.94
CA GLY A 81 -17.62 -5.88 5.97
C GLY A 81 -17.34 -4.42 5.64
N MET A 82 -18.05 -3.50 6.28
CA MET A 82 -17.81 -2.07 6.11
C MET A 82 -16.64 -1.62 6.98
N VAL A 83 -15.44 -1.58 6.40
CA VAL A 83 -14.22 -1.10 7.06
C VAL A 83 -13.85 0.28 6.54
N ILE A 84 -13.67 1.23 7.46
CA ILE A 84 -13.26 2.60 7.18
C ILE A 84 -11.98 2.88 7.93
N VAL A 85 -10.98 3.44 7.26
CA VAL A 85 -9.77 4.02 7.88
C VAL A 85 -9.87 5.52 7.67
N GLU A 86 -9.97 6.29 8.75
CA GLU A 86 -10.19 7.74 8.69
C GLU A 86 -9.04 8.51 9.36
N SER A 87 -8.50 9.50 8.66
CA SER A 87 -7.75 10.62 9.24
C SER A 87 -8.60 11.89 9.17
N ASP A 88 -8.68 12.64 10.26
CA ASP A 88 -9.39 13.93 10.34
C ASP A 88 -8.45 15.14 10.42
N ASP A 89 -7.16 14.93 10.17
CA ASP A 89 -6.11 15.94 10.31
C ASP A 89 -5.99 16.86 9.09
N GLY A 90 -6.06 16.28 7.88
CA GLY A 90 -6.06 17.01 6.61
C GLY A 90 -4.70 17.53 6.13
N ARG A 91 -3.64 17.47 6.95
CA ARG A 91 -2.28 17.85 6.51
C ARG A 91 -1.59 16.71 5.78
N TYR A 92 -0.72 17.06 4.83
CA TYR A 92 0.01 16.13 3.97
C TYR A 92 0.67 14.96 4.73
N ASP A 93 1.28 15.23 5.89
CA ASP A 93 1.99 14.24 6.71
C ASP A 93 1.06 13.24 7.43
N PHE A 94 -0.26 13.43 7.38
CA PHE A 94 -1.24 12.66 8.17
C PHE A 94 -2.33 12.04 7.28
N PRO A 95 -1.96 11.18 6.31
CA PRO A 95 -2.94 10.43 5.51
C PRO A 95 -3.72 9.44 6.38
N ALA A 96 -4.80 8.86 5.83
CA ALA A 96 -5.51 7.77 6.51
C ALA A 96 -4.64 6.49 6.56
N ALA A 97 -3.87 6.22 5.52
CA ALA A 97 -2.83 5.20 5.58
C ALA A 97 -1.58 5.57 4.77
N SER A 98 -0.42 5.27 5.34
CA SER A 98 0.86 5.25 4.61
C SER A 98 1.22 3.81 4.29
N LEU A 99 1.42 3.46 3.02
CA LEU A 99 1.59 2.07 2.59
C LEU A 99 2.83 1.89 1.72
N ARG A 100 3.53 0.77 1.95
CA ARG A 100 4.54 0.20 1.05
C ARG A 100 4.54 -1.32 1.18
N LEU A 101 3.73 -1.98 0.37
CA LEU A 101 3.43 -3.41 0.55
C LEU A 101 3.92 -4.26 -0.63
N ASP A 102 4.29 -5.49 -0.32
CA ASP A 102 4.18 -6.64 -1.22
C ASP A 102 2.99 -7.46 -0.72
N GLY A 103 1.79 -7.12 -1.18
CA GLY A 103 0.56 -7.74 -0.70
C GLY A 103 -0.72 -7.07 -1.18
N LYS A 104 -1.84 -7.47 -0.57
CA LYS A 104 -3.16 -7.03 -1.01
C LYS A 104 -3.89 -6.18 0.03
N VAL A 105 -4.71 -5.26 -0.44
CA VAL A 105 -5.64 -4.47 0.35
C VAL A 105 -7.03 -4.64 -0.26
N GLU A 106 -7.95 -5.24 0.48
CA GLU A 106 -9.25 -5.64 -0.06
C GLU A 106 -10.42 -5.13 0.79
N GLY A 107 -11.41 -4.49 0.14
CA GLY A 107 -12.69 -4.16 0.77
C GLY A 107 -12.61 -3.08 1.85
N ILE A 108 -11.65 -2.15 1.75
CA ILE A 108 -11.43 -1.08 2.74
C ILE A 108 -11.69 0.29 2.10
N SER A 109 -12.33 1.18 2.87
CA SER A 109 -12.52 2.58 2.50
C SER A 109 -11.55 3.47 3.27
N PHE A 110 -10.68 4.20 2.58
CA PHE A 110 -9.74 5.14 3.17
C PHE A 110 -10.27 6.57 2.99
N THR A 111 -10.28 7.34 4.06
CA THR A 111 -10.83 8.71 4.05
C THR A 111 -9.90 9.68 4.77
N ALA A 112 -9.45 10.71 4.06
CA ALA A 112 -8.80 11.88 4.63
C ALA A 112 -9.76 13.08 4.63
N THR A 113 -10.04 13.61 5.82
CA THR A 113 -10.89 14.78 6.05
C THR A 113 -10.15 15.84 6.87
N HIS A 114 -10.77 17.00 7.07
CA HIS A 114 -10.30 18.02 8.03
C HIS A 114 -11.49 18.62 8.79
N LYS A 115 -12.40 17.79 9.30
CA LYS A 115 -13.69 18.24 9.88
C LYS A 115 -13.54 19.32 10.97
N ASN A 116 -12.38 19.41 11.62
CA ASN A 116 -12.17 20.20 12.83
C ASN A 116 -11.04 21.26 12.75
N GLY A 117 -10.56 21.67 11.57
CA GLY A 117 -9.39 22.57 11.52
C GLY A 117 -9.24 23.41 10.26
N GLU A 118 -8.29 24.34 10.30
CA GLU A 118 -7.76 25.04 9.12
C GLU A 118 -6.48 24.32 8.67
N ILE A 119 -6.41 23.98 7.39
CA ILE A 119 -5.18 23.47 6.79
C ILE A 119 -4.33 24.68 6.37
N PRO A 120 -3.02 24.72 6.67
CA PRO A 120 -2.17 25.81 6.21
C PRO A 120 -2.27 25.98 4.69
N PRO A 121 -2.38 27.22 4.15
CA PRO A 121 -2.54 27.43 2.71
C PRO A 121 -1.41 26.86 1.85
N ASP A 122 -0.22 26.71 2.44
CA ASP A 122 0.97 26.18 1.75
C ASP A 122 1.13 24.65 1.89
N ASP A 123 0.26 24.00 2.68
CA ASP A 123 0.22 22.55 2.86
C ASP A 123 -0.31 21.87 1.60
N ASP A 124 0.26 20.72 1.27
CA ASP A 124 -0.09 19.96 0.07
C ASP A 124 -1.40 19.18 0.22
N GLY A 125 -1.91 19.05 1.45
CA GLY A 125 -3.15 18.35 1.77
C GLY A 125 -2.96 16.85 1.93
N ALA A 126 -3.73 16.23 2.81
CA ALA A 126 -3.68 14.79 3.06
C ALA A 126 -4.26 13.97 1.89
N TYR A 127 -3.52 12.95 1.45
CA TYR A 127 -4.09 11.84 0.68
C TYR A 127 -4.89 10.91 1.60
N ALA A 128 -5.85 10.16 1.06
CA ALA A 128 -6.46 9.05 1.79
C ALA A 128 -5.42 7.91 1.98
N VAL A 129 -4.68 7.60 0.91
CA VAL A 129 -3.51 6.72 0.96
C VAL A 129 -2.31 7.44 0.39
N HIS A 130 -1.21 7.45 1.15
CA HIS A 130 0.09 7.90 0.69
C HIS A 130 1.00 6.69 0.49
N ALA A 131 1.46 6.46 -0.74
CA ALA A 131 2.24 5.29 -1.13
C ALA A 131 3.50 5.72 -1.89
N ASP A 132 4.29 6.61 -1.28
CA ASP A 132 5.54 7.16 -1.82
C ASP A 132 6.72 6.85 -0.88
N TYR A 133 7.08 5.56 -0.80
CA TYR A 133 8.11 5.07 0.12
C TYR A 133 9.05 4.05 -0.54
N GLY A 134 9.23 4.14 -1.86
CA GLY A 134 10.04 3.23 -2.66
C GLY A 134 9.25 2.07 -3.27
N SER A 135 9.97 1.04 -3.74
CA SER A 135 9.38 -0.10 -4.46
C SER A 135 8.27 -0.80 -3.68
N GLN A 136 7.19 -1.10 -4.39
CA GLN A 136 6.00 -1.77 -3.87
C GLN A 136 5.33 -2.64 -4.93
N HIS A 137 4.75 -3.74 -4.47
CA HIS A 137 4.04 -4.74 -5.27
C HIS A 137 2.66 -4.96 -4.67
N THR A 138 1.82 -3.91 -4.72
CA THR A 138 0.54 -3.86 -3.99
C THR A 138 -0.66 -4.04 -4.90
N GLU A 139 -1.60 -4.88 -4.49
CA GLU A 139 -2.88 -5.06 -5.16
C GLU A 139 -4.04 -4.51 -4.30
N PHE A 140 -4.79 -3.56 -4.83
CA PHE A 140 -5.99 -3.01 -4.21
C PHE A 140 -7.24 -3.57 -4.89
N ASN A 141 -8.14 -4.17 -4.11
CA ASN A 141 -9.34 -4.83 -4.61
C ASN A 141 -10.59 -4.28 -3.91
N ASN A 142 -11.56 -3.75 -4.68
CA ASN A 142 -12.83 -3.26 -4.13
C ASN A 142 -12.66 -2.19 -3.03
N CYS A 143 -11.64 -1.33 -3.16
CA CYS A 143 -11.35 -0.27 -2.21
C CYS A 143 -11.96 1.07 -2.64
N SER A 144 -12.18 1.96 -1.68
CA SER A 144 -12.53 3.35 -1.97
C SER A 144 -11.56 4.31 -1.29
N PHE A 145 -11.24 5.41 -1.96
CA PHE A 145 -10.30 6.41 -1.51
C PHE A 145 -10.97 7.78 -1.62
N LEU A 146 -11.00 8.53 -0.53
CA LEU A 146 -11.59 9.86 -0.46
C LEU A 146 -10.64 10.84 0.23
N SER A 147 -10.23 11.89 -0.48
CA SER A 147 -9.59 13.06 0.13
C SER A 147 -10.44 14.31 -0.10
N TYR A 148 -10.50 15.17 0.92
CA TYR A 148 -11.11 16.50 0.83
C TYR A 148 -10.07 17.61 0.61
N GLN A 149 -8.80 17.28 0.38
CA GLN A 149 -7.70 18.26 0.31
C GLN A 149 -6.90 18.19 -0.99
N THR A 150 -6.73 17.00 -1.55
CA THR A 150 -5.95 16.77 -2.76
C THR A 150 -6.45 15.50 -3.44
N ALA A 151 -5.67 14.91 -4.36
CA ALA A 151 -5.93 13.58 -4.87
C ALA A 151 -6.22 12.59 -3.72
N SER A 152 -7.04 11.57 -3.98
CA SER A 152 -7.37 10.58 -2.95
C SER A 152 -6.22 9.62 -2.67
N VAL A 153 -5.34 9.41 -3.65
CA VAL A 153 -4.12 8.60 -3.51
C VAL A 153 -2.97 9.38 -4.11
N GLY A 154 -1.88 9.48 -3.36
CA GLY A 154 -0.59 9.99 -3.82
C GLY A 154 0.41 8.85 -3.83
N MET A 155 1.10 8.64 -4.95
CA MET A 155 1.94 7.46 -5.14
C MET A 155 3.25 7.80 -5.86
N GLY A 156 4.35 7.36 -5.26
CA GLY A 156 5.64 7.27 -5.91
C GLY A 156 5.86 5.87 -6.48
N LEU A 157 6.31 5.80 -7.72
CA LEU A 157 6.67 4.55 -8.38
C LEU A 157 8.17 4.51 -8.66
N THR A 158 8.86 3.53 -8.11
CA THR A 158 10.24 3.18 -8.52
C THR A 158 10.21 2.20 -9.68
N HIS A 159 11.31 2.06 -10.40
CA HIS A 159 11.45 1.27 -11.62
C HIS A 159 11.03 -0.21 -11.54
N ASP A 160 10.94 -0.78 -10.35
CA ASP A 160 10.54 -2.16 -10.09
C ASP A 160 9.14 -2.28 -9.44
N SER A 161 8.44 -1.16 -9.24
CA SER A 161 7.10 -1.16 -8.64
C SER A 161 6.05 -1.78 -9.57
N GLU A 162 5.16 -2.59 -9.00
CA GLU A 162 3.98 -3.12 -9.70
C GLU A 162 2.74 -2.93 -8.82
N VAL A 163 1.92 -1.93 -9.13
CA VAL A 163 0.71 -1.62 -8.36
C VAL A 163 -0.52 -1.85 -9.23
N THR A 164 -1.50 -2.56 -8.69
CA THR A 164 -2.75 -2.85 -9.39
C THR A 164 -3.94 -2.41 -8.56
N PHE A 165 -4.89 -1.72 -9.17
CA PHE A 165 -6.18 -1.40 -8.60
C PHE A 165 -7.28 -2.06 -9.41
N ASN A 166 -8.09 -2.90 -8.77
CA ASN A 166 -9.24 -3.56 -9.38
C ASN A 166 -10.54 -3.09 -8.72
N ASN A 167 -11.49 -2.64 -9.54
CA ASN A 167 -12.82 -2.23 -9.10
C ASN A 167 -12.78 -1.21 -7.93
N CYS A 168 -11.85 -0.24 -8.01
CA CYS A 168 -11.64 0.75 -6.98
C CYS A 168 -12.29 2.10 -7.32
N GLN A 169 -12.57 2.90 -6.30
CA GLN A 169 -13.12 4.25 -6.46
C GLN A 169 -12.18 5.30 -5.87
N PHE A 170 -11.87 6.32 -6.66
CA PHE A 170 -11.01 7.44 -6.28
C PHE A 170 -11.82 8.74 -6.26
N MET A 171 -11.79 9.48 -5.15
CA MET A 171 -12.55 10.71 -4.97
C MET A 171 -11.70 11.82 -4.38
N ASN A 172 -11.42 12.83 -5.21
CA ASN A 172 -10.94 14.13 -4.75
C ASN A 172 -12.14 15.08 -4.59
N ARG A 173 -12.32 15.60 -3.38
CA ARG A 173 -13.35 16.58 -2.99
C ARG A 173 -12.75 17.93 -2.58
N ALA A 174 -11.49 18.17 -2.87
CA ALA A 174 -10.83 19.44 -2.64
C ALA A 174 -11.52 20.57 -3.44
N ASP A 175 -11.31 21.80 -2.98
CA ASP A 175 -11.72 23.01 -3.68
C ASP A 175 -10.53 23.97 -3.85
N GLU A 176 -10.76 25.12 -4.49
CA GLU A 176 -9.73 26.11 -4.81
C GLU A 176 -8.96 26.66 -3.59
N SER A 177 -9.43 26.41 -2.36
CA SER A 177 -8.69 26.76 -1.14
C SER A 177 -7.53 25.82 -0.83
N SER A 178 -7.53 24.59 -1.37
CA SER A 178 -6.47 23.61 -1.15
C SER A 178 -5.39 23.73 -2.21
N LYS A 179 -4.10 23.78 -1.83
CA LYS A 179 -2.99 24.04 -2.76
C LYS A 179 -2.95 23.10 -3.97
N ARG A 180 -3.24 21.81 -3.76
CA ARG A 180 -3.18 20.74 -4.76
C ARG A 180 -4.55 20.25 -5.21
N TRP A 181 -5.57 21.11 -5.15
CA TRP A 181 -6.93 20.73 -5.52
C TRP A 181 -7.07 20.23 -6.98
N GLN A 182 -6.11 20.59 -7.85
CA GLN A 182 -6.10 20.23 -9.26
C GLN A 182 -5.42 18.88 -9.58
N ASP A 183 -4.87 18.16 -8.60
CA ASP A 183 -4.09 16.93 -8.79
C ASP A 183 -4.93 15.69 -9.15
N GLY A 184 -6.16 15.90 -9.62
CA GLY A 184 -7.06 14.83 -10.06
C GLY A 184 -7.52 13.95 -8.91
N ALA A 185 -7.98 12.73 -9.21
CA ALA A 185 -8.42 11.78 -8.19
C ALA A 185 -7.28 10.86 -7.72
N LEU A 186 -6.27 10.65 -8.57
CA LEU A 186 -5.05 9.88 -8.32
C LEU A 186 -3.85 10.68 -8.85
N TYR A 187 -2.85 10.91 -7.99
CA TYR A 187 -1.60 11.56 -8.36
C TYR A 187 -0.44 10.56 -8.27
N VAL A 188 0.34 10.48 -9.34
CA VAL A 188 1.43 9.52 -9.49
C VAL A 188 2.69 10.23 -9.99
N HIS A 189 3.83 9.94 -9.39
CA HIS A 189 5.12 10.36 -9.90
C HIS A 189 6.13 9.20 -9.85
N THR A 190 7.28 9.37 -10.50
CA THR A 190 8.41 8.46 -10.26
C THR A 190 9.52 9.15 -9.49
N ASP A 191 10.41 8.36 -8.90
CA ASP A 191 11.58 8.89 -8.22
C ASP A 191 12.47 9.66 -9.22
N VAL A 192 12.85 10.88 -8.86
CA VAL A 192 13.79 11.72 -9.62
C VAL A 192 15.16 11.07 -9.81
N HIS A 193 15.50 10.06 -9.00
CA HIS A 193 16.72 9.29 -9.08
C HIS A 193 16.66 8.14 -10.09
N ASP A 194 15.48 7.69 -10.51
CA ASP A 194 15.26 6.61 -11.49
C ASP A 194 15.31 7.13 -12.95
N VAL A 195 16.31 7.94 -13.27
CA VAL A 195 16.46 8.54 -14.61
C VAL A 195 16.87 7.47 -15.63
N ASN A 196 16.00 7.24 -16.64
CA ASN A 196 16.17 6.22 -17.70
C ASN A 196 16.09 4.76 -17.23
N ILE A 197 15.48 4.50 -16.07
CA ILE A 197 15.23 3.13 -15.60
C ILE A 197 13.74 2.83 -15.79
N THR A 198 13.46 1.84 -16.65
CA THR A 198 12.09 1.45 -17.01
C THR A 198 11.68 0.21 -16.23
N GLY A 199 10.40 0.11 -15.87
CA GLY A 199 9.84 -1.16 -15.38
C GLY A 199 8.63 -0.99 -14.46
N ALA A 200 8.42 0.21 -13.92
CA ALA A 200 7.30 0.48 -13.05
C ALA A 200 5.98 0.30 -13.80
N ARG A 201 5.01 -0.32 -13.14
CA ARG A 201 3.69 -0.65 -13.69
C ARG A 201 2.61 -0.19 -12.73
N LEU A 202 1.68 0.57 -13.27
CA LEU A 202 0.41 0.88 -12.61
C LEU A 202 -0.73 0.37 -13.50
N ASN A 203 -1.51 -0.57 -12.97
CA ASN A 203 -2.68 -1.12 -13.64
C ASN A 203 -3.95 -0.61 -12.96
N LEU A 204 -4.84 0.01 -13.75
CA LEU A 204 -6.14 0.48 -13.28
C LEU A 204 -7.23 -0.27 -14.03
N ASN A 205 -7.91 -1.19 -13.35
CA ASN A 205 -8.92 -2.07 -13.92
C ASN A 205 -10.29 -1.76 -13.29
N ASP A 206 -11.28 -1.45 -14.12
CA ASP A 206 -12.68 -1.21 -13.67
C ASP A 206 -12.81 -0.12 -12.59
N CYS A 207 -11.92 0.88 -12.62
CA CYS A 207 -11.88 1.93 -11.60
C CYS A 207 -12.74 3.15 -11.96
N SER A 208 -13.25 3.84 -10.95
CA SER A 208 -14.04 5.06 -11.08
C SER A 208 -13.34 6.26 -10.46
N PHE A 209 -13.45 7.43 -11.10
CA PHE A 209 -12.74 8.65 -10.69
C PHE A 209 -13.71 9.82 -10.57
N TYR A 210 -13.66 10.51 -9.44
CA TYR A 210 -14.42 11.72 -9.16
C TYR A 210 -13.45 12.81 -8.70
N PHE A 211 -13.48 13.96 -9.35
CA PHE A 211 -12.56 15.05 -9.08
C PHE A 211 -13.22 16.41 -9.35
N PRO A 212 -12.67 17.50 -8.81
CA PRO A 212 -13.24 18.84 -8.99
C PRO A 212 -13.22 19.29 -10.46
N ILE A 213 -14.20 20.11 -10.84
CA ILE A 213 -14.19 20.77 -12.16
C ILE A 213 -12.97 21.69 -12.22
N GLY A 214 -12.11 21.51 -13.22
CA GLY A 214 -10.88 22.28 -13.38
C GLY A 214 -9.61 21.57 -12.90
N ALA A 215 -9.72 20.35 -12.36
CA ALA A 215 -8.56 19.49 -12.16
C ALA A 215 -7.88 19.10 -13.49
N HIS A 216 -6.59 18.75 -13.44
CA HIS A 216 -5.78 18.46 -14.62
C HIS A 216 -6.15 17.13 -15.31
N GLY A 217 -6.87 16.24 -14.62
CA GLY A 217 -7.34 14.96 -15.16
C GLY A 217 -7.89 14.05 -14.05
N SER A 218 -8.31 12.83 -14.41
CA SER A 218 -8.64 11.78 -13.44
C SER A 218 -7.40 11.23 -12.75
N VAL A 219 -6.37 10.97 -13.55
CA VAL A 219 -5.04 10.54 -13.12
C VAL A 219 -4.04 11.60 -13.57
N VAL A 220 -3.30 12.16 -12.63
CA VAL A 220 -2.24 13.14 -12.89
C VAL A 220 -0.89 12.45 -12.71
N THR A 221 -0.01 12.62 -13.69
CA THR A 221 1.29 11.95 -13.73
C THR A 221 2.40 12.98 -13.85
N GLU A 222 3.43 12.87 -13.02
CA GLU A 222 4.61 13.73 -13.07
C GLU A 222 5.88 12.90 -13.26
N GLU A 223 6.75 13.36 -14.18
CA GLU A 223 8.09 12.80 -14.40
C GLU A 223 8.16 11.28 -14.44
N LEU A 224 7.41 10.61 -15.32
CA LEU A 224 7.31 9.14 -15.31
C LEU A 224 8.61 8.37 -15.64
N ASN A 225 9.71 9.02 -16.04
CA ASN A 225 11.08 8.46 -16.24
C ASN A 225 11.23 7.06 -16.90
N GLY A 226 10.22 6.56 -17.63
CA GLY A 226 10.20 5.23 -18.23
C GLY A 226 9.24 4.22 -17.59
N ALA A 227 8.50 4.61 -16.56
CA ALA A 227 7.33 3.93 -16.03
C ALA A 227 6.22 3.82 -17.09
N SER A 228 5.51 2.71 -17.04
CA SER A 228 4.31 2.47 -17.83
C SER A 228 3.08 2.51 -16.95
N ILE A 229 2.06 3.24 -17.41
CA ILE A 229 0.73 3.23 -16.78
C ILE A 229 -0.21 2.59 -17.78
N GLU A 230 -0.81 1.49 -17.39
CA GLU A 230 -1.83 0.79 -18.16
C GLU A 230 -3.20 1.08 -17.52
N ILE A 231 -4.07 1.72 -18.30
CA ILE A 231 -5.43 2.04 -17.86
C ILE A 231 -6.41 1.22 -18.68
N ASN A 232 -7.02 0.23 -18.04
CA ASN A 232 -8.01 -0.65 -18.63
C ASN A 232 -9.42 -0.20 -18.19
N TYR A 233 -10.07 0.54 -19.08
CA TYR A 233 -11.48 0.91 -18.91
C TYR A 233 -12.38 -0.26 -19.32
N SER A 234 -13.42 -0.55 -18.55
CA SER A 234 -14.56 -1.39 -18.93
C SER A 234 -15.81 -0.59 -19.28
#